data_AF-A0AA44JAR9-F1
#
_entry.id   AF-A0AA44JAR9-F1
#
_cell.length_a   1.000
_cell.length_b   1.000
_cell.length_c   1.000
_cell.angle_alpha   90.00
_cell.angle_beta   90.00
_cell.angle_gamma   90.00
#
_symmetry.space_group_name_H-M   'P 1'
#
loop_
_entity.id
_entity.type
_entity.pdbx_description
1 polymer ?
#
loop_
_entity_poly.entity_id
_entity_poly.type
_entity_poly.pdbx_seq_one_letter_code
_entity_poly.pdbx_strand_id
1 'polypeptide(L)'
;MRIKFVAAFVALALTAPSAFATGPLSDRASNVDRIVQGHGQPGESAVASSDRSVTFEVLPDGRVRRTNATYGTVSISNPVAEALRLRNRR
;
A
#
# COMPACT_ATOMS: atom_id res chain seq x y z
N MET A 1 -34.36 23.33 -36.04
CA MET A 1 -33.00 23.75 -35.62
C MET A 1 -32.44 22.66 -34.70
N ARG A 2 -31.39 21.94 -35.09
CA ARG A 2 -30.88 20.77 -34.34
C ARG A 2 -29.67 21.21 -33.49
N ILE A 3 -29.85 21.27 -32.18
CA ILE A 3 -28.79 21.63 -31.22
C ILE A 3 -27.86 20.42 -31.06
N LYS A 4 -26.56 20.61 -31.34
CA LYS A 4 -25.52 19.58 -31.17
C LYS A 4 -24.87 19.76 -29.80
N PHE A 5 -25.07 18.81 -28.90
CA PHE A 5 -24.35 18.75 -27.63
C PHE A 5 -22.89 18.37 -27.89
N VAL A 6 -21.96 19.23 -27.49
CA VAL A 6 -20.52 18.91 -27.45
C VAL A 6 -20.19 18.60 -25.99
N ALA A 7 -20.02 17.31 -25.67
CA ALA A 7 -19.57 16.88 -24.35
C ALA A 7 -18.04 17.01 -24.29
N ALA A 8 -17.54 17.94 -23.48
CA ALA A 8 -16.11 18.03 -23.18
C ALA A 8 -15.74 16.95 -22.16
N PHE A 9 -14.95 15.96 -22.57
CA PHE A 9 -14.39 14.92 -21.71
C PHE A 9 -13.11 15.48 -21.06
N VAL A 10 -13.22 15.95 -19.82
CA VAL A 10 -12.04 16.32 -19.02
C VAL A 10 -11.43 15.03 -18.48
N ALA A 11 -10.33 14.58 -19.08
CA ALA A 11 -9.58 13.43 -18.58
C ALA A 11 -8.87 13.82 -17.28
N LEU A 12 -9.39 13.39 -16.13
CA LEU A 12 -8.68 13.46 -14.87
C LEU A 12 -7.59 12.39 -14.89
N ALA A 13 -6.33 12.80 -15.03
CA ALA A 13 -5.20 11.89 -14.94
C ALA A 13 -5.14 11.30 -13.52
N LEU A 14 -5.59 10.05 -13.36
CA LEU A 14 -5.38 9.28 -12.15
C LEU A 14 -3.88 8.98 -12.06
N THR A 15 -3.14 9.80 -11.31
CA THR A 15 -1.78 9.45 -10.92
C THR A 15 -1.88 8.24 -9.99
N ALA A 16 -1.65 7.04 -10.53
CA ALA A 16 -1.57 5.84 -9.72
C ALA A 16 -0.44 6.05 -8.70
N PRO A 17 -0.71 5.90 -7.39
CA PRO A 17 0.32 6.11 -6.40
C PRO A 17 1.40 5.03 -6.57
N SER A 18 2.65 5.48 -6.66
CA SER A 18 3.81 4.60 -6.86
C SER A 18 4.01 3.71 -5.63
N ALA A 19 4.04 2.40 -5.84
CA ALA A 19 4.47 1.47 -4.80
C ALA A 19 5.95 1.70 -4.47
N PHE A 20 6.29 1.65 -3.18
CA PHE A 20 7.63 1.91 -2.66
C PHE A 20 8.43 0.61 -2.47
N ALA A 21 8.55 -0.17 -3.54
CA ALA A 21 9.17 -1.48 -3.54
C ALA A 21 10.60 -1.44 -2.96
N THR A 22 10.88 -2.31 -1.98
CA THR A 22 12.19 -2.36 -1.31
C THR A 22 13.17 -3.34 -1.97
N GLY A 23 12.71 -4.15 -2.94
CA GLY A 23 13.49 -5.12 -3.69
C GLY A 23 12.65 -5.98 -4.63
N PRO A 24 13.17 -7.10 -5.15
CA PRO A 24 12.38 -8.10 -5.87
C PRO A 24 11.38 -8.78 -4.92
N LEU A 25 10.14 -8.96 -5.38
CA LEU A 25 9.11 -9.71 -4.65
C LEU A 25 8.98 -11.11 -5.25
N SER A 26 8.81 -12.12 -4.38
CA SER A 26 8.50 -13.48 -4.82
C SER A 26 7.11 -13.54 -5.46
N ASP A 27 6.96 -14.30 -6.55
CA ASP A 27 5.65 -14.54 -7.19
C ASP A 27 4.65 -15.24 -6.26
N ARG A 28 5.15 -15.87 -5.19
CA ARG A 28 4.32 -16.54 -4.17
C ARG A 28 4.10 -15.69 -2.92
N ALA A 29 4.54 -14.42 -2.92
CA ALA A 29 4.37 -13.54 -1.77
C ALA A 29 2.88 -13.33 -1.45
N SER A 30 2.54 -13.36 -0.17
CA SER A 30 1.18 -13.00 0.24
C SER A 30 0.94 -11.50 0.06
N ASN A 31 -0.33 -11.08 0.03
CA ASN A 31 -0.68 -9.66 -0.02
C ASN A 31 -0.11 -8.88 1.19
N VAL A 32 -0.03 -9.53 2.36
CA VAL A 32 0.60 -8.92 3.54
C VAL A 32 2.10 -8.73 3.32
N ASP A 33 2.80 -9.74 2.80
CA ASP A 33 4.24 -9.62 2.49
C ASP A 33 4.49 -8.52 1.47
N ARG A 34 3.63 -8.44 0.45
CA ARG A 34 3.67 -7.38 -0.56
C ARG A 34 3.57 -6.00 0.09
N ILE A 35 2.59 -5.79 0.98
CA ILE A 35 2.43 -4.52 1.70
C ILE A 35 3.63 -4.21 2.59
N VAL A 36 4.07 -5.16 3.41
CA VAL A 36 5.16 -4.93 4.39
C VAL A 36 6.52 -4.72 3.70
N GLN A 37 6.73 -5.28 2.51
CA GLN A 37 7.92 -5.03 1.69
C GLN A 37 7.82 -3.78 0.81
N GLY A 38 6.77 -2.97 0.97
CA GLY A 38 6.60 -1.70 0.26
C GLY A 38 6.02 -1.82 -1.16
N HIS A 39 5.60 -3.01 -1.58
CA HIS A 39 4.97 -3.24 -2.89
C HIS A 39 3.45 -2.99 -2.91
N GLY A 40 2.88 -2.59 -1.77
CA GLY A 40 1.48 -2.20 -1.68
C GLY A 40 1.24 -0.80 -2.27
N GLN A 41 0.04 -0.57 -2.78
CA GLN A 41 -0.40 0.76 -3.22
C GLN A 41 -1.13 1.49 -2.09
N PRO A 42 -1.02 2.82 -1.96
CA PRO A 42 -1.85 3.59 -1.05
C PRO A 42 -3.34 3.27 -1.11
N GLY A 43 -3.95 3.08 0.07
CA GLY A 43 -5.33 2.62 0.23
C GLY A 43 -5.51 1.10 0.15
N GLU A 44 -4.48 0.36 -0.26
CA GLU A 44 -4.51 -1.09 -0.25
C GLU A 44 -4.50 -1.62 1.19
N SER A 45 -5.27 -2.69 1.44
CA SER A 45 -5.27 -3.37 2.72
C SER A 45 -5.25 -4.89 2.56
N ALA A 46 -4.70 -5.58 3.56
CA ALA A 46 -4.68 -7.03 3.64
C ALA A 46 -4.84 -7.49 5.08
N VAL A 47 -5.49 -8.64 5.26
CA VAL A 47 -5.66 -9.28 6.56
C VAL A 47 -4.66 -10.42 6.69
N ALA A 48 -4.04 -10.56 7.85
CA ALA A 48 -3.09 -11.65 8.09
C ALA A 48 -3.80 -13.01 8.05
N SER A 49 -3.20 -13.97 7.33
CA SER A 49 -3.77 -15.32 7.27
C SER A 49 -3.63 -16.07 8.60
N SER A 50 -2.58 -15.78 9.37
CA SER A 50 -2.30 -16.42 10.66
C SER A 50 -3.21 -15.91 11.79
N ASP A 51 -3.69 -14.67 11.68
CA ASP A 51 -4.56 -14.04 12.66
C ASP A 51 -5.46 -13.00 11.98
N ARG A 52 -6.74 -13.35 11.85
CA ARG A 52 -7.73 -12.49 11.18
C ARG A 52 -8.03 -11.19 11.92
N SER A 53 -7.59 -11.06 13.18
CA SER A 53 -7.69 -9.80 13.92
C SER A 53 -6.62 -8.77 13.55
N VAL A 54 -5.60 -9.18 12.78
CA VAL A 54 -4.51 -8.32 12.33
C VAL A 54 -4.72 -7.88 10.88
N THR A 55 -4.82 -6.57 10.68
CA THR A 55 -4.98 -5.95 9.36
C THR A 55 -3.81 -5.01 9.07
N PHE A 56 -3.38 -4.97 7.82
CA PHE A 56 -2.36 -4.08 7.29
C PHE A 56 -2.99 -3.17 6.24
N GLU A 57 -2.61 -1.91 6.24
CA GLU A 57 -3.09 -0.90 5.29
C GLU A 57 -1.95 0.02 4.88
N VAL A 58 -1.86 0.32 3.59
CA VAL A 58 -0.90 1.28 3.07
C VAL A 58 -1.50 2.68 3.14
N LEU A 59 -0.86 3.56 3.90
CA LEU A 59 -1.25 4.95 4.04
C LEU A 59 -0.90 5.74 2.77
N PRO A 60 -1.49 6.95 2.57
CA PRO A 60 -1.21 7.81 1.40
C PRO A 60 0.28 8.12 1.15
N ASP A 61 1.08 8.12 2.21
CA ASP A 61 2.52 8.41 2.18
C ASP A 61 3.40 7.15 2.05
N GLY A 62 2.79 5.98 1.79
CA GLY A 62 3.50 4.71 1.62
C GLY A 62 3.90 4.03 2.93
N ARG A 63 3.62 4.61 4.09
CA ARG A 63 3.77 3.92 5.37
C ARG A 63 2.71 2.84 5.52
N VAL A 64 3.00 1.82 6.30
CA VAL A 64 2.09 0.71 6.57
C VAL A 64 1.53 0.85 7.97
N ARG A 65 0.21 0.96 8.08
CA ARG A 65 -0.52 0.84 9.34
C ARG A 65 -0.87 -0.61 9.58
N ARG A 66 -0.45 -1.15 10.71
CA ARG A 66 -0.87 -2.46 11.23
C ARG A 66 -1.80 -2.25 12.41
N THR A 67 -2.98 -2.83 12.35
CA THR A 67 -4.00 -2.81 13.40
C THR A 67 -4.19 -4.22 13.92
N ASN A 68 -4.16 -4.41 15.24
CA ASN A 68 -4.59 -5.64 15.90
C ASN A 68 -5.85 -5.35 16.70
N ALA A 69 -6.98 -5.86 16.23
CA ALA A 69 -8.30 -5.62 16.82
C ALA A 69 -8.47 -6.33 18.18
N THR A 70 -7.81 -7.48 18.38
CA THR A 70 -7.89 -8.24 19.64
C THR A 70 -7.34 -7.44 20.82
N TYR A 71 -6.22 -6.74 20.60
CA TYR A 71 -5.56 -5.95 21.64
C TYR A 71 -5.80 -4.43 21.52
N GLY A 72 -6.58 -3.99 20.53
CA GLY A 72 -6.83 -2.57 20.27
C GLY A 72 -5.56 -1.77 19.96
N THR A 73 -4.54 -2.39 19.36
CA THR A 73 -3.25 -1.73 19.10
C THR A 73 -3.11 -1.33 17.64
N VAL A 74 -2.43 -0.21 17.42
CA VAL A 74 -2.07 0.29 16.09
C VAL A 74 -0.58 0.63 16.09
N SER A 75 0.11 0.17 15.05
CA SER A 75 1.53 0.47 14.82
C SER A 75 1.72 0.92 13.38
N ILE A 76 2.64 1.86 13.15
CA ILE A 76 2.96 2.37 11.82
C ILE A 76 4.43 2.06 11.53
N SER A 77 4.69 1.42 10.40
CA SER A 77 6.04 1.13 9.90
C SER A 77 6.29 1.84 8.56
N ASN A 78 7.57 2.11 8.27
CA ASN A 78 8.00 2.64 6.98
C ASN A 78 8.92 1.60 6.31
N PRO A 79 8.40 0.80 5.35
CA PRO A 79 9.16 -0.24 4.68
C PRO A 79 10.48 0.25 4.06
N VAL A 80 10.45 1.43 3.44
CA VAL A 80 11.61 2.01 2.74
C VAL A 80 12.69 2.40 3.73
N ALA A 81 12.32 3.13 4.79
CA ALA A 81 13.27 3.56 5.80
C ALA A 81 13.91 2.35 6.50
N GLU A 82 13.14 1.29 6.74
CA GLU A 82 13.65 0.07 7.33
C GLU A 82 14.60 -0.69 6.40
N ALA A 83 14.27 -0.82 5.11
CA ALA A 83 15.14 -1.41 4.11
C ALA A 83 16.47 -0.64 3.96
N LEU A 84 16.42 0.69 3.91
CA LEU A 84 17.62 1.55 3.89
C LEU A 84 18.47 1.35 5.14
N ARG A 85 17.84 1.32 6.32
CA ARG A 85 18.53 1.08 7.59
C ARG A 85 19.23 -0.28 7.62
N LEU A 86 18.58 -1.33 7.10
CA LEU A 86 19.15 -2.67 7.01
C LEU A 86 20.31 -2.74 6.03
N ARG A 87 20.21 -2.05 4.89
CA ARG A 87 21.30 -1.96 3.89
C ARG A 87 22.54 -1.27 4.46
N ASN A 88 22.36 -0.16 5.18
CA ASN A 88 23.47 0.61 5.74
C ASN A 88 24.16 -0.05 6.94
N ARG A 89 23.59 -1.11 7.49
CA ARG A 89 24.17 -1.91 8.59
C ARG A 89 25.01 -3.09 8.11
N ARG A 90 25.04 -3.35 6.79
CA ARG A 90 25.91 -4.34 6.17
C ARG A 90 27.20 -3.66 5.71
#